data_AF-A0A972TFK2-F1
#
_entry.id   AF-A0A972TFK2-F1
#
_cell.length_a   1.000
_cell.length_b   1.000
_cell.length_c   1.000
_cell.angle_alpha   90.00
_cell.angle_beta   90.00
_cell.angle_gamma   90.00
#
_symmetry.space_group_name_H-M   'P 1'
#
loop_
_entity.id
_entity.type
_entity.pdbx_description
1 polymer ?
#
loop_
_entity_poly.entity_id
_entity_poly.type
_entity_poly.pdbx_seq_one_letter_code
_entity_poly.pdbx_strand_id
1 'polypeptide(L)'
;VLDMRICYNPKSGLNIVPADYAAKVMYQVCMQHDAHESYYLVNNQETPHKLHIPLMLKALNIIGPRQVDAISGQMNRLERIYYKTVGKALGSYIMLEPILFDISNLSAVLHKAKLACPAVDEKTFPLLMEYAKKKHFGLSKKNSSSVVE
;
A
#
# COMPACT_ATOMS: atom_id res chain seq x y z
N VAL A 1 -6.57 20.30 -14.10
CA VAL A 1 -6.13 20.14 -12.69
C VAL A 1 -7.35 19.75 -11.87
N LEU A 2 -7.29 18.62 -11.15
CA LEU A 2 -8.38 18.09 -10.34
C LEU A 2 -8.40 18.81 -8.99
N ASP A 3 -9.45 19.58 -8.71
CA ASP A 3 -9.65 20.15 -7.38
C ASP A 3 -10.15 19.05 -6.43
N MET A 4 -9.24 18.50 -5.63
CA MET A 4 -9.53 17.39 -4.73
C MET A 4 -8.64 17.45 -3.50
N ARG A 5 -9.25 17.40 -2.33
CA ARG A 5 -8.53 17.15 -1.08
C ARG A 5 -8.46 15.67 -0.79
N ILE A 6 -7.28 15.21 -0.35
CA ILE A 6 -7.05 13.84 0.10
C ILE A 6 -6.55 13.91 1.55
N CYS A 7 -7.20 13.15 2.43
CA CYS A 7 -6.77 12.99 3.81
C CYS A 7 -5.97 11.71 3.96
N TYR A 8 -4.78 11.83 4.54
CA TYR A 8 -3.96 10.73 5.04
C TYR A 8 -3.05 11.28 6.14
N ASN A 9 -2.65 10.43 7.09
CA ASN A 9 -1.68 10.80 8.11
C ASN A 9 -0.28 10.89 7.45
N PRO A 10 0.39 12.06 7.46
CA PRO A 10 1.68 12.23 6.79
C PRO A 10 2.83 11.51 7.51
N LYS A 11 2.61 11.03 8.73
CA LYS A 11 3.61 10.33 9.55
C LYS A 11 3.59 8.82 9.36
N SER A 12 2.52 8.25 8.82
CA SER A 12 2.37 6.81 8.61
C SER A 12 2.49 6.39 7.14
N GLY A 13 2.48 5.09 6.92
CA GLY A 13 2.57 4.49 5.61
C GLY A 13 1.95 3.10 5.53
N LEU A 14 2.29 2.41 4.46
CA LEU A 14 1.87 1.03 4.21
C LEU A 14 3.02 0.09 4.55
N ASN A 15 2.75 -1.00 5.26
CA ASN A 15 3.69 -2.12 5.33
C ASN A 15 3.52 -3.00 4.08
N ILE A 16 4.25 -2.68 3.01
CA ILE A 16 4.21 -3.46 1.75
C ILE A 16 5.28 -4.55 1.81
N VAL A 17 4.82 -5.80 1.83
CA VAL A 17 5.66 -7.00 1.93
C VAL A 17 5.66 -7.74 0.59
N PRO A 18 6.81 -7.93 -0.06
CA PRO A 18 6.91 -8.78 -1.24
C PRO A 18 6.53 -10.23 -0.91
N ALA A 19 5.68 -10.82 -1.72
CA ALA A 19 5.19 -12.18 -1.50
C ALA A 19 6.32 -13.22 -1.51
N ASP A 20 7.35 -13.03 -2.34
CA ASP A 20 8.49 -13.94 -2.41
C ASP A 20 9.38 -13.85 -1.16
N TYR A 21 9.54 -12.66 -0.58
CA TYR A 21 10.20 -12.48 0.71
C TYR A 21 9.42 -13.22 1.81
N ALA A 22 8.11 -12.97 1.94
CA ALA A 22 7.29 -13.63 2.95
C ALA A 22 7.37 -15.17 2.84
N ALA A 23 7.27 -15.71 1.61
CA ALA A 23 7.39 -17.14 1.36
C ALA A 23 8.77 -17.70 1.76
N LYS A 24 9.86 -16.99 1.43
CA LYS A 24 11.23 -17.38 1.83
C LYS A 24 11.38 -17.39 3.35
N VAL A 25 10.82 -16.42 4.06
CA VAL A 25 10.87 -16.37 5.53
C VAL A 25 10.09 -17.53 6.13
N MET A 26 8.85 -17.78 5.67
CA MET A 26 8.05 -18.93 6.12
C MET A 26 8.81 -20.24 5.96
N TYR A 27 9.40 -20.45 4.78
CA TYR A 27 10.21 -21.63 4.50
C TYR A 27 11.39 -21.77 5.48
N GLN A 28 12.11 -20.67 5.75
CA GLN A 28 13.25 -20.68 6.65
C GLN A 28 12.88 -20.94 8.10
N VAL A 29 11.76 -20.39 8.59
CA VAL A 29 11.22 -20.70 9.92
C VAL A 29 11.02 -22.22 10.07
N CYS A 30 10.37 -22.85 9.10
CA CYS A 30 10.14 -24.30 9.11
C CYS A 30 11.44 -25.11 9.02
N MET A 31 12.35 -24.74 8.11
CA MET A 31 13.60 -25.49 7.88
C MET A 31 14.62 -25.35 9.00
N GLN A 32 14.57 -24.25 9.73
CA GLN A 32 15.45 -24.03 10.89
C GLN A 32 14.83 -24.57 12.18
N HIS A 33 13.62 -25.14 12.12
CA HIS A 33 12.86 -25.63 13.27
C HIS A 33 12.73 -24.57 14.38
N ASP A 34 12.48 -23.32 13.99
CA ASP A 34 12.29 -22.25 14.97
C ASP A 34 11.03 -22.50 15.81
N ALA A 35 11.15 -22.29 17.13
CA ALA A 35 10.18 -22.77 18.11
C ALA A 35 9.11 -21.73 18.47
N HIS A 36 9.16 -20.49 17.97
CA HIS A 36 8.14 -19.50 18.29
C HIS A 36 6.79 -19.85 17.63
N GLU A 37 5.70 -19.49 18.32
CA GLU A 37 4.33 -19.83 17.91
C GLU A 37 3.77 -18.91 16.81
N SER A 38 4.27 -17.68 16.73
CA SER A 38 3.76 -16.67 15.79
C SER A 38 4.86 -15.72 15.35
N TYR A 39 4.72 -15.18 14.13
CA TYR A 39 5.74 -14.31 13.52
C TYR A 39 5.07 -13.18 12.75
N TYR A 40 5.65 -11.98 12.82
CA TYR A 40 5.27 -10.86 11.96
C TYR A 40 6.13 -10.86 10.70
N LEU A 41 5.56 -11.28 9.57
CA LEU A 41 6.21 -11.23 8.26
C LEU A 41 5.99 -9.87 7.60
N VAL A 42 6.79 -8.90 8.00
CA VAL A 42 6.61 -7.49 7.66
C VAL A 42 7.83 -6.88 6.99
N ASN A 43 7.63 -5.74 6.34
CA ASN A 43 8.73 -4.87 5.95
C ASN A 43 9.24 -4.12 7.18
N ASN A 44 10.55 -3.95 7.32
CA ASN A 44 11.12 -3.20 8.45
C ASN A 44 10.95 -1.68 8.29
N GLN A 45 10.54 -1.23 7.11
CA GLN A 45 10.24 0.16 6.80
C GLN A 45 8.88 0.24 6.12
N GLU A 46 8.01 1.10 6.63
CA GLU A 46 6.77 1.44 5.94
C GLU A 46 7.07 2.24 4.66
N THR A 47 6.25 2.06 3.63
CA THR A 47 6.19 2.96 2.49
C THR A 47 5.33 4.17 2.85
N PRO A 48 5.89 5.38 3.04
CA PRO A 48 5.16 6.51 3.59
C PRO A 48 3.99 6.96 2.70
N HIS A 49 2.86 7.38 3.28
CA HIS A 49 1.72 7.91 2.51
C HIS A 49 2.11 9.13 1.67
N LYS A 50 2.94 10.02 2.25
CA LYS A 50 3.51 11.18 1.56
C LYS A 50 4.38 10.82 0.35
N LEU A 51 4.79 9.56 0.24
CA LEU A 51 5.60 9.05 -0.86
C LEU A 51 4.73 8.37 -1.93
N HIS A 52 4.02 7.32 -1.54
CA HIS A 52 3.35 6.46 -2.53
C HIS A 52 2.12 7.10 -3.15
N ILE A 53 1.39 7.95 -2.41
CA ILE A 53 0.18 8.60 -2.95
C ILE A 53 0.55 9.55 -4.11
N PRO A 54 1.52 10.48 -3.97
CA PRO A 54 1.98 11.28 -5.10
C PRO A 54 2.53 10.45 -6.28
N LEU A 55 3.30 9.38 -6.00
CA LEU A 55 3.83 8.51 -7.05
C LEU A 55 2.72 7.78 -7.81
N MET A 56 1.69 7.29 -7.11
CA MET A 56 0.52 6.66 -7.70
C MET A 56 -0.27 7.65 -8.57
N LEU A 57 -0.53 8.87 -8.07
CA LEU A 57 -1.21 9.92 -8.83
C LEU A 57 -0.43 10.28 -10.10
N LYS A 58 0.89 10.42 -10.00
CA LYS A 58 1.78 10.66 -11.14
C LYS A 58 1.71 9.54 -12.17
N ALA A 59 1.77 8.28 -11.73
CA ALA A 59 1.71 7.12 -12.63
C ALA A 59 0.39 7.03 -13.41
N LEU A 60 -0.69 7.57 -12.86
CA LEU A 60 -2.03 7.66 -13.45
C LEU A 60 -2.29 8.99 -14.21
N ASN A 61 -1.29 9.86 -14.34
CA ASN A 61 -1.42 11.20 -14.93
C ASN A 61 -2.50 12.07 -14.26
N ILE A 62 -2.71 11.92 -12.94
CA ILE A 62 -3.64 12.73 -12.15
C ILE A 62 -2.87 13.90 -11.54
N ILE A 63 -3.31 15.12 -11.87
CA ILE A 63 -2.70 16.38 -11.41
C ILE A 63 -3.73 17.17 -10.63
N GLY A 64 -3.35 17.76 -9.49
CA GLY A 64 -4.20 18.69 -8.72
C GLY A 64 -4.60 18.27 -7.30
N PRO A 65 -4.69 16.96 -6.96
CA PRO A 65 -5.01 16.61 -5.59
C PRO A 65 -4.01 17.17 -4.59
N ARG A 66 -4.50 17.63 -3.44
CA ARG A 66 -3.70 18.18 -2.34
C ARG A 66 -3.98 17.43 -1.04
N GLN A 67 -2.91 17.16 -0.28
CA GLN A 67 -3.07 16.60 1.06
C GLN A 67 -3.66 17.66 2.02
N VAL A 68 -4.56 17.22 2.88
CA VAL A 68 -5.06 17.99 4.02
C VAL A 68 -5.26 17.05 5.22
N ASP A 69 -5.10 17.56 6.43
CA ASP A 69 -5.25 16.73 7.64
C ASP A 69 -6.70 16.30 7.88
N ALA A 70 -7.65 17.16 7.53
CA ALA A 70 -9.08 16.87 7.60
C ALA A 70 -9.86 17.59 6.49
N ILE A 71 -10.97 16.97 6.05
CA ILE A 71 -11.93 17.64 5.19
C ILE A 71 -12.77 18.60 6.03
N SER A 72 -12.52 19.91 5.88
CA SER A 72 -13.33 20.97 6.48
C SER A 72 -14.23 21.65 5.45
N GLY A 73 -15.41 22.11 5.86
CA GLY A 73 -16.35 22.81 4.97
C GLY A 73 -16.99 21.93 3.89
N GLN A 74 -17.49 22.56 2.83
CA GLN A 74 -18.26 21.86 1.79
C GLN A 74 -17.34 21.00 0.92
N MET A 75 -17.71 19.73 0.73
CA MET A 75 -17.07 18.86 -0.25
C MET A 75 -17.59 19.15 -1.66
N ASN A 76 -16.72 19.16 -2.66
CA ASN A 76 -17.15 19.20 -4.05
C ASN A 76 -17.75 17.84 -4.50
N ARG A 77 -18.31 17.78 -5.71
CA ARG A 77 -18.98 16.56 -6.20
C ARG A 77 -18.04 15.34 -6.22
N LEU A 78 -16.80 15.52 -6.63
CA LEU A 78 -15.82 14.44 -6.75
C LEU A 78 -15.37 13.94 -5.37
N GLU A 79 -15.08 14.86 -4.45
CA GLU A 79 -14.77 14.53 -3.06
C GLU A 79 -15.89 13.72 -2.42
N ARG A 80 -17.15 14.14 -2.59
CA ARG A 80 -18.30 13.38 -2.08
C ARG A 80 -18.36 11.96 -2.63
N ILE A 81 -18.06 11.76 -3.91
CA ILE A 81 -18.04 10.42 -4.52
C ILE A 81 -16.89 9.61 -3.94
N TYR A 82 -15.68 10.17 -3.90
CA TYR A 82 -14.49 9.51 -3.36
C TYR A 82 -14.69 9.07 -1.90
N TYR A 83 -15.10 9.99 -1.02
CA TYR A 83 -15.27 9.71 0.40
C TYR A 83 -16.48 8.82 0.70
N LYS A 84 -17.47 8.73 -0.19
CA LYS A 84 -18.55 7.72 -0.10
C LYS A 84 -18.14 6.34 -0.58
N THR A 85 -17.06 6.22 -1.34
CA THR A 85 -16.59 4.97 -1.95
C THR A 85 -15.24 4.54 -1.36
N VAL A 86 -14.13 4.91 -2.00
CA VAL A 86 -12.77 4.55 -1.61
C VAL A 86 -12.43 5.07 -0.23
N GLY A 87 -12.73 6.34 0.05
CA GLY A 87 -12.44 6.96 1.33
C GLY A 87 -13.22 6.34 2.49
N LYS A 88 -14.41 5.79 2.24
CA LYS A 88 -15.18 5.05 3.26
C LYS A 88 -14.50 3.74 3.64
N ALA A 89 -13.92 3.04 2.68
CA ALA A 89 -13.29 1.73 2.90
C ALA A 89 -11.86 1.86 3.45
N LEU A 90 -11.09 2.83 2.95
CA LEU A 90 -9.66 2.96 3.26
C LEU A 90 -9.34 4.09 4.24
N GLY A 91 -10.29 5.00 4.50
CA GLY A 91 -10.06 6.23 5.27
C GLY A 91 -9.57 5.97 6.69
N SER A 92 -10.16 5.00 7.39
CA SER A 92 -9.71 4.63 8.74
C SER A 92 -8.27 4.13 8.75
N TYR A 93 -7.88 3.38 7.71
CA TYR A 93 -6.56 2.78 7.61
C TYR A 93 -5.46 3.80 7.25
N ILE A 94 -5.70 4.66 6.27
CA ILE A 94 -4.71 5.68 5.83
C ILE A 94 -4.53 6.85 6.81
N MET A 95 -5.39 6.92 7.83
CA MET A 95 -5.33 7.93 8.90
C MET A 95 -4.74 7.38 10.20
N LEU A 96 -4.41 6.09 10.26
CA LEU A 96 -3.79 5.49 11.45
C LEU A 96 -2.42 6.11 11.74
N GLU A 97 -2.03 6.04 13.00
CA GLU A 97 -0.64 6.22 13.41
C GLU A 97 0.24 5.09 12.84
N PRO A 98 1.56 5.30 12.71
CA PRO A 98 2.49 4.28 12.22
C PRO A 98 2.35 2.97 13.00
N ILE A 99 2.33 1.83 12.30
CA ILE A 99 2.21 0.52 12.92
C ILE A 99 3.60 -0.10 12.96
N LEU A 100 4.14 -0.23 14.18
CA LEU A 100 5.43 -0.86 14.42
C LEU A 100 5.23 -2.32 14.84
N PHE A 101 6.06 -3.19 14.28
CA PHE A 101 6.01 -4.62 14.55
C PHE A 101 7.32 -5.06 15.22
N ASP A 102 7.19 -5.87 16.26
CA ASP A 102 8.33 -6.54 16.87
C ASP A 102 8.70 -7.78 16.04
N ILE A 103 9.88 -7.75 15.44
CA ILE A 103 10.44 -8.84 14.62
C ILE A 103 11.62 -9.53 15.31
N SER A 104 11.82 -9.29 16.62
CA SER A 104 12.94 -9.85 17.37
C SER A 104 13.00 -11.37 17.29
N ASN A 105 11.85 -12.04 17.28
CA ASN A 105 11.74 -13.49 17.16
C ASN A 105 12.11 -14.07 15.78
N LEU A 106 12.21 -13.24 14.74
CA LEU A 106 12.71 -13.64 13.41
C LEU A 106 14.20 -13.34 13.22
N SER A 107 14.81 -12.56 14.11
CA SER A 107 16.17 -12.03 13.90
C SER A 107 17.21 -13.12 13.63
N ALA A 108 17.19 -14.21 14.40
CA ALA A 108 18.10 -15.35 14.24
C ALA A 108 17.88 -16.08 12.90
N VAL A 109 16.62 -16.35 12.55
CA VAL A 109 16.23 -17.02 11.30
C VAL A 109 16.67 -16.22 10.08
N LEU A 110 16.37 -14.91 10.08
CA LEU A 110 16.72 -13.99 9.00
C LEU A 110 18.24 -13.85 8.85
N HIS A 111 18.96 -13.72 9.98
CA HIS A 111 20.41 -13.61 9.98
C HIS A 111 21.08 -14.87 9.40
N LYS A 112 20.69 -16.06 9.87
CA LYS A 112 21.23 -17.34 9.38
C LYS A 112 20.93 -17.57 7.89
N ALA A 113 19.73 -17.20 7.44
CA ALA A 113 19.32 -17.32 6.04
C ALA A 113 19.84 -16.20 5.13
N LYS A 114 20.49 -15.16 5.69
CA LYS A 114 20.89 -13.94 4.99
C LYS A 114 19.74 -13.30 4.20
N LEU A 115 18.54 -13.30 4.80
CA LEU A 115 17.34 -12.73 4.21
C LEU A 115 17.08 -11.33 4.76
N ALA A 116 16.77 -10.40 3.86
CA ALA A 116 16.29 -9.07 4.19
C ALA A 116 15.06 -8.75 3.33
N CYS A 117 14.06 -8.09 3.92
CA CYS A 117 12.93 -7.59 3.15
C CYS A 117 13.43 -6.42 2.27
N PRO A 118 13.21 -6.43 0.95
CA PRO A 118 13.55 -5.28 0.14
C PRO A 118 12.58 -4.13 0.46
N ALA A 119 13.12 -2.91 0.50
CA ALA A 119 12.33 -1.71 0.75
C ALA A 119 11.41 -1.41 -0.46
N VAL A 120 10.19 -0.97 -0.16
CA VAL A 120 9.27 -0.43 -1.15
C VAL A 120 9.32 1.10 -1.06
N ASP A 121 10.14 1.72 -1.91
CA ASP A 121 10.59 3.10 -1.82
C ASP A 121 10.34 3.89 -3.13
N GLU A 122 10.98 5.06 -3.27
CA GLU A 122 10.90 5.91 -4.46
C GLU A 122 11.30 5.21 -5.76
N LYS A 123 12.18 4.20 -5.69
CA LYS A 123 12.70 3.49 -6.86
C LYS A 123 11.86 2.26 -7.16
N THR A 124 11.43 1.53 -6.14
CA THR A 124 10.74 0.23 -6.32
C THR A 124 9.22 0.37 -6.40
N PHE A 125 8.60 1.33 -5.73
CA PHE A 125 7.14 1.54 -5.82
C PHE A 125 6.67 1.84 -7.26
N PRO A 126 7.35 2.69 -8.06
CA PRO A 126 6.96 2.91 -9.46
C PRO A 126 6.96 1.64 -10.30
N LEU A 127 7.81 0.66 -10.01
CA LEU A 127 7.84 -0.63 -10.73
C LEU A 127 6.53 -1.40 -10.51
N LEU A 128 5.96 -1.34 -9.30
CA LEU A 128 4.65 -1.93 -8.99
C LEU A 128 3.55 -1.25 -9.81
N MET A 129 3.59 0.09 -9.91
CA MET A 129 2.62 0.86 -10.70
C MET A 129 2.71 0.54 -12.20
N GLU A 130 3.92 0.46 -12.74
CA GLU A 130 4.11 0.11 -14.16
C GLU A 130 3.67 -1.32 -14.45
N TYR A 131 3.94 -2.27 -13.56
CA TYR A 131 3.41 -3.62 -13.67
C TYR A 131 1.87 -3.62 -13.67
N ALA A 132 1.25 -2.91 -12.72
CA ALA A 132 -0.20 -2.82 -12.61
C ALA A 132 -0.84 -2.25 -13.89
N LYS A 133 -0.25 -1.19 -14.46
CA LYS A 133 -0.65 -0.59 -15.73
C LYS A 133 -0.53 -1.57 -16.89
N LYS A 134 0.64 -2.23 -17.03
CA LYS A 134 0.91 -3.22 -18.08
C LYS A 134 -0.07 -4.40 -18.05
N LYS A 135 -0.57 -4.74 -16.86
CA LYS A 135 -1.55 -5.83 -16.65
C LYS A 135 -3.00 -5.34 -16.60
N HIS A 136 -3.26 -4.07 -16.86
CA HIS A 136 -4.59 -3.47 -16.83
C HIS A 136 -5.35 -3.74 -15.51
N PHE A 137 -4.65 -3.79 -14.37
CA PHE A 137 -5.28 -3.98 -13.07
C PHE A 137 -6.31 -2.87 -12.81
N GLY A 138 -7.57 -3.24 -12.63
CA GLY A 138 -8.67 -2.29 -12.43
C GLY A 138 -9.02 -1.43 -13.65
N LEU A 139 -8.39 -1.69 -14.82
CA LEU A 139 -8.58 -0.93 -16.07
C LEU A 139 -9.27 -1.76 -17.17
N SER A 140 -9.51 -3.05 -16.95
CA SER A 140 -10.28 -3.86 -17.90
C SER A 140 -11.71 -3.33 -17.99
N LYS A 141 -12.11 -2.83 -19.16
CA LYS A 141 -13.52 -2.58 -19.47
C LYS A 141 -14.26 -3.90 -19.25
N LYS A 142 -15.18 -3.96 -18.30
CA LYS A 142 -16.28 -4.93 -18.41
C LYS A 142 -16.97 -4.57 -19.72
N ASN A 143 -16.86 -5.41 -20.73
CA ASN A 143 -17.75 -5.34 -21.87
C ASN A 143 -19.15 -5.48 -21.29
N SER A 144 -19.91 -4.37 -21.25
CA SER A 144 -21.34 -4.43 -21.03
C SER A 144 -21.89 -5.17 -22.21
N SER A 145 -22.14 -6.47 -22.05
CA SER A 145 -22.93 -7.25 -22.99
C SER A 145 -24.23 -6.48 -23.21
N SER A 146 -24.45 -6.04 -24.44
CA SER A 146 -25.72 -5.56 -24.94
C SER A 146 -26.78 -6.59 -24.61
N VAL A 147 -27.68 -6.25 -23.69
CA VAL A 147 -28.96 -6.94 -23.56
C VAL A 147 -29.75 -6.55 -24.81
N VAL A 148 -29.81 -7.47 -25.76
CA VAL A 148 -30.81 -7.48 -26.82
C VAL A 148 -31.96 -8.31 -26.26
N GLU A 149 -33.05 -7.65 -25.91
CA GLU A 149 -34.41 -8.19 -25.96
C GLU A 149 -35.31 -7.12 -26.61
#